data_AF-A0A5B1BVE0-F1
#
_entry.id   AF-A0A5B1BVE0-F1
#
_cell.length_a   1.000
_cell.length_b   1.000
_cell.length_c   1.000
_cell.angle_alpha   90.00
_cell.angle_beta   90.00
_cell.angle_gamma   90.00
#
_symmetry.space_group_name_H-M   'P 1'
#
loop_
_entity.id
_entity.type
_entity.pdbx_description
1 polymer ?
#
loop_
_entity_poly.entity_id
_entity_poly.type
_entity_poly.pdbx_seq_one_letter_code
_entity_poly.pdbx_strand_id
1 'polypeptide(L)'
;MLRIAALGTIGLGAALLIAALLLSTYTSSRITKIPLDIDATLISEGTGSALDSASLSGDRVVVNQNVPLVSQQQVTVESPANADVVTLQVGTSVRRTDKQKDTGLLLAIVDTVTLNRRTAMAVSDDTHTGGSVQKPRNFNDESPPTAIPLRHEGLAYRFPFHTEKKSYPYFDPIAQKAFDVNYDSEEDVNGLTTYRFTQNVGYGSDGKLVAPIKYPSLYAGDEDGKVTATAA
;
A
#
# COMPACT_ATOMS: atom_id res chain seq x y z
N MET A 1 51.68 -31.28 18.79
CA MET A 1 50.27 -30.90 19.03
C MET A 1 49.97 -29.44 18.65
N LEU A 2 50.79 -28.45 19.07
CA LEU A 2 50.55 -27.02 18.79
C LEU A 2 50.38 -26.65 17.29
N ARG A 3 51.17 -27.27 16.39
CA ARG A 3 51.14 -26.97 14.93
C ARG A 3 49.86 -27.48 14.24
N ILE A 4 49.32 -28.63 14.68
CA ILE A 4 48.08 -29.19 14.14
C ILE A 4 46.89 -28.33 14.60
N ALA A 5 46.91 -27.88 15.85
CA ALA A 5 45.91 -26.94 16.36
C ALA A 5 45.93 -25.60 15.60
N ALA A 6 47.12 -25.06 15.31
CA ALA A 6 47.28 -23.82 14.54
C ALA A 6 46.81 -23.96 13.07
N LEU A 7 47.10 -25.09 12.42
CA LEU A 7 46.58 -25.36 11.06
C LEU A 7 45.06 -25.53 11.06
N GLY A 8 44.49 -26.16 12.10
CA GLY A 8 43.05 -26.30 12.27
C GLY A 8 42.32 -24.97 12.43
N THR A 9 42.86 -24.04 13.24
CA THR A 9 42.24 -22.71 13.43
C THR A 9 42.34 -21.83 12.19
N ILE A 10 43.44 -21.90 11.44
CA ILE A 10 43.58 -21.18 10.16
C ILE A 10 42.59 -21.74 9.12
N GLY A 11 42.47 -23.07 9.01
CA GLY A 11 41.50 -23.70 8.11
C GLY A 11 40.06 -23.34 8.43
N LEU A 12 39.69 -23.35 9.72
CA LEU A 12 38.38 -22.90 10.18
C LEU A 12 38.15 -21.42 9.89
N GLY A 13 39.14 -20.56 10.15
CA GLY A 13 39.06 -19.13 9.83
C GLY A 13 38.82 -18.88 8.34
N ALA A 14 39.56 -19.56 7.47
CA ALA A 14 39.37 -19.46 6.03
C ALA A 14 37.98 -19.97 5.60
N ALA A 15 37.51 -21.08 6.15
CA ALA A 15 36.17 -21.61 5.88
C ALA A 15 35.06 -20.64 6.33
N LEU A 16 35.20 -19.99 7.49
CA LEU A 16 34.27 -18.99 7.98
C LEU A 16 34.27 -17.72 7.12
N LEU A 17 35.43 -17.30 6.60
CA LEU A 17 35.51 -16.17 5.66
C LEU A 17 34.84 -16.49 4.33
N ILE A 18 35.05 -17.70 3.79
CA ILE A 18 34.36 -18.17 2.57
C ILE A 18 32.85 -18.26 2.82
N ALA A 19 32.43 -18.81 3.96
CA ALA A 19 31.03 -18.89 4.34
C ALA A 19 30.42 -17.49 4.47
N ALA A 20 31.10 -16.53 5.11
CA ALA A 20 30.64 -15.14 5.22
C ALA A 20 30.48 -14.48 3.85
N LEU A 21 31.43 -14.70 2.93
CA LEU A 21 31.34 -14.18 1.56
C LEU A 21 30.14 -14.79 0.82
N LEU A 22 29.99 -16.12 0.86
CA LEU A 22 28.86 -16.81 0.24
C LEU A 22 27.53 -16.38 0.83
N LEU A 23 27.40 -16.27 2.16
CA LEU A 23 26.18 -15.80 2.80
C LEU A 23 25.83 -14.38 2.34
N SER A 24 26.80 -13.46 2.29
CA SER A 24 26.55 -12.09 1.88
C SER A 24 26.12 -12.00 0.42
N THR A 25 26.86 -12.61 -0.51
CA THR A 25 26.62 -12.42 -1.95
C THR A 25 25.52 -13.33 -2.50
N TYR A 26 25.43 -14.57 -2.02
CA TYR A 26 24.46 -15.55 -2.53
C TYR A 26 23.09 -15.37 -1.88
N THR A 27 23.03 -15.20 -0.55
CA THR A 27 21.75 -15.13 0.16
C THR A 27 21.05 -13.80 -0.13
N SER A 28 21.78 -12.68 -0.17
CA SER A 28 21.19 -11.36 -0.43
C SER A 28 20.32 -11.35 -1.69
N SER A 29 20.85 -11.78 -2.83
CA SER A 29 20.10 -11.83 -4.10
C SER A 29 18.83 -12.72 -4.06
N ARG A 30 18.79 -13.71 -3.17
CA ARG A 30 17.64 -14.62 -3.00
C ARG A 30 16.57 -14.07 -2.05
N ILE A 31 16.95 -13.19 -1.11
CA ILE A 31 16.05 -12.65 -0.08
C ILE A 31 15.64 -11.18 -0.31
N THR A 32 16.39 -10.42 -1.12
CA THR A 32 16.05 -9.02 -1.49
C THR A 32 14.95 -9.00 -2.55
N LYS A 33 13.82 -9.62 -2.23
CA LYS A 33 12.63 -9.66 -3.05
C LYS A 33 11.39 -9.87 -2.19
N ILE A 34 10.24 -9.45 -2.67
CA ILE A 34 8.97 -9.58 -1.95
C ILE A 34 8.72 -11.07 -1.63
N PRO A 35 8.43 -11.43 -0.36
CA PRO A 35 8.08 -12.81 0.02
C PRO A 35 6.77 -13.28 -0.63
N LEU A 36 6.56 -14.59 -0.70
CA LEU A 36 5.37 -15.20 -1.31
C LEU A 36 4.31 -15.61 -0.26
N ASP A 37 4.59 -15.36 1.00
CA ASP A 37 3.85 -15.79 2.19
C ASP A 37 3.54 -14.59 3.09
N ILE A 38 3.34 -13.41 2.48
CA ILE A 38 2.88 -12.24 3.23
C ILE A 38 1.46 -12.50 3.71
N ASP A 39 1.31 -12.44 5.04
CA ASP A 39 0.06 -12.28 5.75
C ASP A 39 0.33 -11.28 6.87
N ALA A 40 -0.06 -10.03 6.66
CA ALA A 40 0.27 -8.94 7.55
C ALA A 40 -0.89 -7.96 7.73
N THR A 41 -1.12 -7.56 8.98
CA THR A 41 -1.99 -6.44 9.33
C THR A 41 -1.15 -5.22 9.71
N LEU A 42 -1.34 -4.12 9.00
CA LEU A 42 -0.76 -2.81 9.34
C LEU A 42 -1.85 -1.94 9.97
N ILE A 43 -1.51 -1.26 11.06
CA ILE A 43 -2.40 -0.34 11.76
C ILE A 43 -1.70 1.02 11.87
N SER A 44 -2.40 2.08 11.49
CA SER A 44 -1.94 3.46 11.60
C SER A 44 -3.01 4.30 12.26
N GLU A 45 -2.64 4.97 13.35
CA GLU A 45 -3.54 5.82 14.13
C GLU A 45 -3.22 7.30 13.89
N GLY A 46 -4.23 8.16 13.96
CA GLY A 46 -4.05 9.60 13.80
C GLY A 46 -5.33 10.38 14.05
N THR A 47 -5.34 11.64 13.65
CA THR A 47 -6.52 12.50 13.69
C THR A 47 -6.75 13.16 12.33
N GLY A 48 -8.01 13.52 12.03
CA GLY A 48 -8.33 14.16 10.76
C GLY A 48 -9.69 14.83 10.73
N SER A 49 -10.08 15.27 9.53
CA SER A 49 -11.43 15.74 9.24
C SER A 49 -12.27 14.62 8.65
N ALA A 50 -13.50 14.46 9.11
CA ALA A 50 -14.43 13.46 8.57
C ALA A 50 -15.82 14.05 8.36
N LEU A 51 -16.39 13.77 7.19
CA LEU A 51 -17.80 14.02 6.91
C LEU A 51 -18.67 13.16 7.84
N ASP A 52 -19.64 13.77 8.51
CA ASP A 52 -20.69 13.02 9.21
C ASP A 52 -21.71 12.56 8.16
N SER A 53 -21.70 11.27 7.82
CA SER A 53 -22.59 10.71 6.80
C SER A 53 -24.07 10.89 7.14
N ALA A 54 -24.44 10.94 8.42
CA ALA A 54 -25.82 11.19 8.84
C ALA A 54 -26.28 12.63 8.53
N SER A 55 -25.34 13.58 8.40
CA SER A 55 -25.66 14.96 8.03
C SER A 55 -26.12 15.10 6.58
N LEU A 56 -25.82 14.11 5.71
CA LEU A 56 -26.23 14.12 4.30
C LEU A 56 -27.75 14.03 4.13
N SER A 57 -28.48 13.50 5.12
CA SER A 57 -29.94 13.48 5.13
C SER A 57 -30.58 14.73 5.78
N GLY A 58 -29.77 15.65 6.30
CA GLY A 58 -30.25 16.88 6.96
C GLY A 58 -30.10 18.11 6.08
N ASP A 59 -30.49 19.27 6.64
CA ASP A 59 -30.43 20.56 5.92
C ASP A 59 -29.00 21.09 5.71
N ARG A 60 -28.02 20.57 6.47
CA ARG A 60 -26.63 21.05 6.44
C ARG A 60 -25.66 19.88 6.50
N VAL A 61 -24.68 19.91 5.60
CA VAL A 61 -23.53 19.01 5.62
C VAL A 61 -22.60 19.38 6.78
N VAL A 62 -22.20 18.39 7.57
CA VAL A 62 -21.35 18.56 8.76
C VAL A 62 -20.03 17.82 8.56
N VAL A 63 -18.92 18.55 8.70
CA VAL A 63 -17.57 17.98 8.73
C VAL A 63 -16.99 18.14 10.14
N ASN A 64 -16.76 17.03 10.83
CA ASN A 64 -16.13 17.04 12.14
C ASN A 64 -14.61 17.17 11.99
N GLN A 65 -14.01 18.06 12.77
CA GLN A 65 -12.58 18.32 12.79
C GLN A 65 -11.90 17.56 13.93
N ASN A 66 -10.63 17.20 13.75
CA ASN A 66 -9.79 16.54 14.77
C ASN A 66 -10.41 15.25 15.35
N VAL A 67 -11.11 14.48 14.54
CA VAL A 67 -11.66 13.19 14.98
C VAL A 67 -10.56 12.13 15.00
N PRO A 68 -10.57 11.18 15.95
CA PRO A 68 -9.58 10.11 15.98
C PRO A 68 -9.87 9.09 14.88
N LEU A 69 -8.85 8.77 14.09
CA LEU A 69 -8.92 7.89 12.93
C LEU A 69 -7.95 6.73 13.08
N VAL A 70 -8.37 5.56 12.61
CA VAL A 70 -7.53 4.38 12.45
C VAL A 70 -7.64 3.89 11.02
N SER A 71 -6.50 3.77 10.35
CA SER A 71 -6.34 3.05 9.09
C SER A 71 -5.80 1.66 9.38
N GLN A 72 -6.46 0.64 8.85
CA GLN A 72 -6.03 -0.75 8.93
C GLN A 72 -5.89 -1.32 7.53
N GLN A 73 -4.75 -1.93 7.23
CA GLN A 73 -4.50 -2.65 5.99
C GLN A 73 -4.21 -4.12 6.27
N GLN A 74 -4.93 -5.03 5.62
CA GLN A 74 -4.63 -6.46 5.59
C GLN A 74 -4.04 -6.80 4.23
N VAL A 75 -2.81 -7.32 4.21
CA VAL A 75 -2.08 -7.68 3.00
C VAL A 75 -1.90 -9.19 2.96
N THR A 76 -2.41 -9.83 1.91
CA THR A 76 -2.23 -11.26 1.65
C THR A 76 -1.65 -11.51 0.26
N VAL A 77 -1.06 -12.69 0.05
CA VAL A 77 -0.59 -13.12 -1.28
C VAL A 77 -1.67 -13.94 -1.97
N GLU A 78 -1.93 -13.60 -3.24
CA GLU A 78 -2.84 -14.31 -4.13
C GLU A 78 -2.10 -14.86 -5.36
N SER A 79 -2.77 -15.71 -6.14
CA SER A 79 -2.24 -16.15 -7.43
C SER A 79 -2.37 -15.05 -8.50
N PRO A 80 -1.41 -14.91 -9.43
CA PRO A 80 -0.15 -15.65 -9.52
C PRO A 80 0.94 -15.18 -8.53
N ALA A 81 1.68 -16.14 -7.97
CA ALA A 81 2.83 -15.87 -7.10
C ALA A 81 3.94 -16.89 -7.39
N ASN A 82 5.09 -16.44 -7.89
CA ASN A 82 6.15 -17.33 -8.38
C ASN A 82 7.56 -16.73 -8.18
N ALA A 83 8.55 -17.21 -8.93
CA ALA A 83 9.93 -16.75 -8.80
C ALA A 83 10.11 -15.24 -9.04
N ASP A 84 9.29 -14.66 -9.93
CA ASP A 84 9.47 -13.33 -10.50
C ASP A 84 8.39 -12.33 -10.09
N VAL A 85 7.14 -12.80 -9.97
CA VAL A 85 5.98 -11.95 -9.61
C VAL A 85 5.27 -12.44 -8.35
N VAL A 86 4.57 -11.52 -7.70
CA VAL A 86 3.68 -11.79 -6.58
C VAL A 86 2.44 -10.94 -6.73
N THR A 87 1.26 -11.53 -6.58
CA THR A 87 0.01 -10.76 -6.48
C THR A 87 -0.30 -10.51 -5.01
N LEU A 88 -0.49 -9.24 -4.65
CA LEU A 88 -0.95 -8.83 -3.34
C LEU A 88 -2.44 -8.52 -3.43
N GLN A 89 -3.21 -8.98 -2.46
CA GLN A 89 -4.56 -8.48 -2.18
C GLN A 89 -4.49 -7.66 -0.90
N VAL A 90 -4.97 -6.42 -0.96
CA VAL A 90 -4.90 -5.45 0.12
C VAL A 90 -6.29 -4.93 0.45
N GLY A 91 -6.80 -5.37 1.60
CA GLY A 91 -8.00 -4.80 2.21
C GLY A 91 -7.63 -3.60 3.09
N THR A 92 -8.07 -2.40 2.73
CA THR A 92 -7.87 -1.19 3.53
C THR A 92 -9.19 -0.74 4.13
N SER A 93 -9.20 -0.43 5.42
CA SER A 93 -10.31 0.27 6.08
C SER A 93 -9.83 1.51 6.83
N VAL A 94 -10.59 2.60 6.74
CA VAL A 94 -10.38 3.79 7.57
C VAL A 94 -11.63 4.00 8.41
N ARG A 95 -11.46 4.15 9.72
CA ARG A 95 -12.57 4.29 10.67
C ARG A 95 -12.32 5.39 11.68
N ARG A 96 -13.40 6.03 12.10
CA ARG A 96 -13.48 6.85 13.31
C ARG A 96 -13.59 5.96 14.55
N THR A 97 -12.73 6.17 15.53
CA THR A 97 -12.76 5.39 16.78
C THR A 97 -13.66 5.97 17.85
N ASP A 98 -14.16 7.20 17.67
CA ASP A 98 -15.14 7.85 18.55
C ASP A 98 -16.60 7.46 18.22
N LYS A 99 -16.82 6.62 17.20
CA LYS A 99 -18.14 6.13 16.76
C LYS A 99 -18.26 4.62 16.99
N GLN A 100 -19.48 4.12 17.15
CA GLN A 100 -19.74 2.71 17.45
C GLN A 100 -19.91 1.87 16.18
N LYS A 101 -19.32 0.67 16.17
CA LYS A 101 -19.46 -0.33 15.09
C LYS A 101 -19.21 0.30 13.70
N ASP A 102 -20.04 -0.05 12.73
CA ASP A 102 -19.89 0.34 11.33
C ASP A 102 -20.22 1.82 11.08
N THR A 103 -20.83 2.52 12.04
CA THR A 103 -21.11 3.96 11.91
C THR A 103 -19.84 4.83 11.89
N GLY A 104 -18.71 4.25 12.31
CA GLY A 104 -17.40 4.89 12.20
C GLY A 104 -16.68 4.62 10.90
N LEU A 105 -17.15 3.70 10.04
CA LEU A 105 -16.45 3.35 8.81
C LEU A 105 -16.51 4.50 7.80
N LEU A 106 -15.35 4.96 7.35
CA LEU A 106 -15.22 6.04 6.36
C LEU A 106 -14.83 5.51 4.98
N LEU A 107 -13.99 4.48 4.95
CA LEU A 107 -13.51 3.85 3.72
C LEU A 107 -13.36 2.35 3.96
N ALA A 108 -13.76 1.56 2.97
CA ALA A 108 -13.37 0.16 2.82
C ALA A 108 -13.11 -0.11 1.35
N ILE A 109 -11.92 -0.60 1.03
CA ILE A 109 -11.51 -0.93 -0.34
C ILE A 109 -10.70 -2.23 -0.31
N VAL A 110 -10.93 -3.08 -1.30
CA VAL A 110 -10.08 -4.24 -1.57
C VAL A 110 -9.49 -4.03 -2.94
N ASP A 111 -8.17 -3.97 -2.99
CA ASP A 111 -7.40 -3.83 -4.21
C ASP A 111 -6.46 -5.02 -4.37
N THR A 112 -6.21 -5.41 -5.61
CA THR A 112 -5.34 -6.51 -5.97
C THR A 112 -4.36 -6.04 -7.02
N VAL A 113 -3.07 -6.34 -6.82
CA VAL A 113 -2.01 -5.92 -7.75
C VAL A 113 -0.90 -6.96 -7.85
N THR A 114 -0.51 -7.29 -9.07
CA THR A 114 0.66 -8.11 -9.38
C THR A 114 1.91 -7.24 -9.48
N LEU A 115 2.91 -7.57 -8.68
CA LEU A 115 4.17 -6.83 -8.58
C LEU A 115 5.35 -7.69 -9.02
N ASN A 116 6.35 -7.06 -9.63
CA ASN A 116 7.67 -7.67 -9.76
C ASN A 116 8.31 -7.77 -8.38
N ARG A 117 8.73 -8.97 -7.99
CA ARG A 117 9.23 -9.21 -6.63
C ARG A 117 10.52 -8.47 -6.30
N ARG A 118 11.33 -8.09 -7.29
CA ARG A 118 12.61 -7.40 -7.05
C ARG A 118 12.45 -5.89 -7.05
N THR A 119 11.71 -5.35 -8.03
CA THR A 119 11.57 -3.91 -8.22
C THR A 119 10.36 -3.32 -7.50
N ALA A 120 9.43 -4.15 -7.02
CA ALA A 120 8.13 -3.77 -6.46
C ALA A 120 7.22 -2.99 -7.42
N MET A 121 7.58 -2.91 -8.71
CA MET A 121 6.77 -2.25 -9.73
C MET A 121 5.59 -3.12 -10.11
N ALA A 122 4.43 -2.50 -10.32
CA ALA A 122 3.26 -3.14 -10.91
C ALA A 122 3.60 -3.74 -12.28
N VAL A 123 3.10 -4.95 -12.51
CA VAL A 123 3.29 -5.70 -13.75
C VAL A 123 1.94 -5.79 -14.44
N SER A 124 1.78 -5.04 -15.52
CA SER A 124 0.58 -5.00 -16.34
C SER A 124 0.94 -4.87 -17.82
N ASP A 125 0.19 -5.53 -18.68
CA ASP A 125 0.33 -5.48 -20.13
C ASP A 125 -1.04 -5.25 -20.81
N ASP A 126 -1.04 -5.08 -22.13
CA ASP A 126 -2.26 -4.75 -22.90
C ASP A 126 -3.31 -5.88 -22.87
N THR A 127 -2.90 -7.09 -22.51
CA THR A 127 -3.75 -8.29 -22.40
C THR A 127 -4.05 -8.71 -20.96
N HIS A 128 -3.29 -8.22 -19.99
CA HIS A 128 -3.41 -8.53 -18.56
C HIS A 128 -3.27 -7.25 -17.76
N THR A 129 -4.37 -6.79 -17.15
CA THR A 129 -4.35 -5.58 -16.31
C THR A 129 -3.42 -5.69 -15.11
N GLY A 130 -3.10 -6.92 -14.69
CA GLY A 130 -2.17 -7.15 -13.58
C GLY A 130 -2.70 -6.65 -12.23
N GLY A 131 -4.00 -6.39 -12.15
CA GLY A 131 -4.64 -5.89 -10.95
C GLY A 131 -6.14 -5.68 -11.14
N SER A 132 -6.81 -5.42 -10.02
CA SER A 132 -8.24 -5.21 -9.94
C SER A 132 -8.63 -4.55 -8.64
N VAL A 133 -9.73 -3.79 -8.65
CA VAL A 133 -10.35 -3.27 -7.43
C VAL A 133 -11.73 -3.88 -7.25
N GLN A 134 -12.12 -4.18 -6.02
CA GLN A 134 -13.45 -4.71 -5.73
C GLN A 134 -14.52 -3.63 -5.98
N LYS A 135 -15.62 -4.03 -6.64
CA LYS A 135 -16.82 -3.18 -6.75
C LYS A 135 -17.29 -2.73 -5.37
N PRO A 136 -17.72 -1.47 -5.23
CA PRO A 136 -18.38 -1.02 -4.02
C PRO A 136 -19.62 -1.87 -3.77
N ARG A 137 -19.90 -2.11 -2.48
CA ARG A 137 -21.02 -2.94 -2.04
C ARG A 137 -21.64 -2.37 -0.78
N ASN A 138 -22.94 -2.61 -0.60
CA ASN A 138 -23.64 -2.19 0.60
C ASN A 138 -23.29 -3.08 1.80
N PHE A 139 -23.45 -2.56 3.02
CA PHE A 139 -23.18 -3.31 4.27
C PHE A 139 -23.93 -4.64 4.37
N ASN A 140 -25.16 -4.69 3.86
CA ASN A 140 -26.02 -5.88 3.93
C ASN A 140 -25.98 -6.72 2.64
N ASP A 141 -25.06 -6.43 1.73
CA ASP A 141 -24.91 -7.22 0.52
C ASP A 141 -24.13 -8.50 0.85
N GLU A 142 -24.79 -9.65 0.79
CA GLU A 142 -24.19 -10.96 1.03
C GLU A 142 -23.70 -11.67 -0.24
N SER A 143 -23.87 -11.06 -1.41
CA SER A 143 -23.44 -11.67 -2.68
C SER A 143 -21.91 -11.83 -2.76
N PRO A 144 -21.38 -12.74 -3.59
CA PRO A 144 -19.93 -12.83 -3.76
C PRO A 144 -19.34 -11.49 -4.26
N PRO A 145 -18.19 -11.03 -3.70
CA PRO A 145 -17.56 -9.80 -4.17
C PRO A 145 -17.19 -9.92 -5.65
N THR A 146 -17.39 -8.84 -6.40
CA THR A 146 -17.01 -8.75 -7.81
C THR A 146 -15.83 -7.81 -7.97
N ALA A 147 -14.79 -8.22 -8.68
CA ALA A 147 -13.64 -7.38 -8.99
C ALA A 147 -13.81 -6.70 -10.37
N ILE A 148 -13.30 -5.48 -10.49
CA ILE A 148 -13.14 -4.77 -11.76
C ILE A 148 -11.65 -4.76 -12.12
N PRO A 149 -11.27 -5.21 -13.33
CA PRO A 149 -9.89 -5.08 -13.81
C PRO A 149 -9.41 -3.64 -13.72
N LEU A 150 -8.28 -3.42 -13.04
CA LEU A 150 -7.69 -2.11 -12.83
C LEU A 150 -6.18 -2.19 -13.07
N ARG A 151 -5.72 -1.42 -14.05
CA ARG A 151 -4.29 -1.32 -14.34
C ARG A 151 -3.60 -0.48 -13.27
N HIS A 152 -2.56 -1.06 -12.68
CA HIS A 152 -1.66 -0.37 -11.77
C HIS A 152 -0.41 0.12 -12.50
N GLU A 153 0.07 1.29 -12.11
CA GLU A 153 1.29 1.91 -12.60
C GLU A 153 2.18 2.33 -11.43
N GLY A 154 3.50 2.13 -11.56
CA GLY A 154 4.44 2.47 -10.49
C GLY A 154 4.52 1.43 -9.38
N LEU A 155 4.89 1.88 -8.19
CA LEU A 155 4.91 1.10 -6.96
C LEU A 155 3.50 0.99 -6.37
N ALA A 156 3.23 -0.10 -5.65
CA ALA A 156 2.02 -0.23 -4.84
C ALA A 156 2.34 -1.02 -3.56
N TYR A 157 1.83 -0.53 -2.42
CA TYR A 157 1.92 -1.12 -1.06
C TYR A 157 3.32 -1.36 -0.48
N ARG A 158 4.38 -1.24 -1.28
CA ARG A 158 5.75 -1.48 -0.81
C ARG A 158 6.78 -0.78 -1.69
N PHE A 159 7.86 -0.31 -1.06
CA PHE A 159 9.06 0.15 -1.75
C PHE A 159 10.03 -1.02 -2.05
N PRO A 160 10.82 -0.95 -3.14
CA PRO A 160 11.84 -1.97 -3.40
C PRO A 160 12.90 -1.99 -2.30
N PHE A 161 13.58 -3.13 -2.14
CA PHE A 161 14.79 -3.19 -1.33
C PHE A 161 15.82 -2.16 -1.80
N HIS A 162 16.63 -1.66 -0.87
CA HIS A 162 17.58 -0.58 -1.14
C HIS A 162 16.89 0.68 -1.67
N THR A 163 15.74 1.03 -1.08
CA THR A 163 15.01 2.26 -1.40
C THR A 163 15.95 3.48 -1.32
N GLU A 164 15.90 4.34 -2.33
CA GLU A 164 16.72 5.54 -2.43
C GLU A 164 15.91 6.78 -2.04
N LYS A 165 16.61 7.88 -1.68
CA LYS A 165 16.01 9.18 -1.36
C LYS A 165 15.62 9.94 -2.63
N LYS A 166 14.61 9.45 -3.35
CA LYS A 166 14.10 10.06 -4.59
C LYS A 166 12.59 9.91 -4.70
N SER A 167 12.00 10.56 -5.70
CA SER A 167 10.59 10.37 -6.03
C SER A 167 10.36 9.07 -6.78
N TYR A 168 9.22 8.44 -6.54
CA TYR A 168 8.77 7.24 -7.24
C TYR A 168 7.31 7.41 -7.70
N PRO A 169 6.92 6.89 -8.86
CA PRO A 169 5.50 6.76 -9.19
C PRO A 169 4.88 5.74 -8.22
N TYR A 170 3.80 6.13 -7.54
CA TYR A 170 3.10 5.28 -6.58
C TYR A 170 1.60 5.30 -6.87
N PHE A 171 0.98 4.13 -6.95
CA PHE A 171 -0.43 4.01 -7.29
C PHE A 171 -1.32 4.32 -6.09
N ASP A 172 -2.32 5.18 -6.29
CA ASP A 172 -3.39 5.40 -5.33
C ASP A 172 -4.66 4.65 -5.77
N PRO A 173 -5.19 3.70 -4.96
CA PRO A 173 -6.33 2.88 -5.34
C PRO A 173 -7.68 3.62 -5.28
N ILE A 174 -7.74 4.78 -4.63
CA ILE A 174 -8.97 5.60 -4.53
C ILE A 174 -9.10 6.47 -5.79
N ALA A 175 -8.03 7.17 -6.15
CA ALA A 175 -7.91 7.96 -7.37
C ALA A 175 -7.69 7.10 -8.62
N GLN A 176 -7.39 5.81 -8.45
CA GLN A 176 -7.12 4.82 -9.50
C GLN A 176 -6.04 5.30 -10.48
N LYS A 177 -5.01 5.95 -9.96
CA LYS A 177 -3.92 6.53 -10.75
C LYS A 177 -2.64 6.65 -9.94
N ALA A 178 -1.51 6.60 -10.63
CA ALA A 178 -0.22 6.93 -10.04
C ALA A 178 -0.01 8.44 -9.83
N PHE A 179 0.57 8.77 -8.68
CA PHE A 179 1.11 10.08 -8.35
C PHE A 179 2.54 9.91 -7.82
N ASP A 180 3.36 10.93 -7.94
CA ASP A 180 4.71 10.88 -7.36
C ASP A 180 4.63 10.86 -5.83
N VAL A 181 5.21 9.83 -5.24
CA VAL A 181 5.56 9.81 -3.83
C VAL A 181 6.99 10.34 -3.69
N ASN A 182 7.16 11.39 -2.89
CA ASN A 182 8.43 12.11 -2.75
C ASN A 182 9.08 11.79 -1.42
N TYR A 183 10.41 11.59 -1.42
CA TYR A 183 11.17 11.55 -0.17
C TYR A 183 11.06 12.90 0.54
N ASP A 184 10.72 12.87 1.83
CA ASP A 184 10.55 14.06 2.65
C ASP A 184 11.68 14.17 3.69
N SER A 185 11.82 13.17 4.58
CA SER A 185 12.91 13.15 5.56
C SER A 185 13.24 11.74 6.03
N GLU A 186 14.18 11.62 6.97
CA GLU A 186 14.34 10.43 7.80
C GLU A 186 13.54 10.59 9.11
N GLU A 187 13.12 9.48 9.70
CA GLU A 187 12.48 9.45 11.01
C GLU A 187 12.80 8.15 11.77
N ASP A 188 12.81 8.23 13.10
CA ASP A 188 12.95 7.05 13.95
C ASP A 188 11.58 6.40 14.19
N VAL A 189 11.44 5.15 13.79
CA VAL A 189 10.25 4.33 14.07
C VAL A 189 10.70 3.15 14.90
N ASN A 190 10.44 3.21 16.22
CA ASN A 190 10.80 2.17 17.18
C ASN A 190 12.30 1.82 17.18
N GLY A 191 13.19 2.83 17.10
CA GLY A 191 14.64 2.63 17.07
C GLY A 191 15.20 2.26 15.70
N LEU A 192 14.38 2.22 14.66
CA LEU A 192 14.80 2.04 13.28
C LEU A 192 14.77 3.38 12.55
N THR A 193 15.90 3.80 11.99
CA THR A 193 15.93 4.93 11.05
C THR A 193 15.23 4.53 9.76
N THR A 194 14.15 5.21 9.44
CA THR A 194 13.31 4.99 8.27
C THR A 194 13.25 6.25 7.40
N TYR A 195 12.81 6.10 6.16
CA TYR A 195 12.56 7.22 5.25
C TYR A 195 11.07 7.53 5.23
N ARG A 196 10.72 8.79 5.48
CA ARG A 196 9.37 9.30 5.27
C ARG A 196 9.20 9.71 3.82
N PHE A 197 8.14 9.19 3.23
CA PHE A 197 7.72 9.48 1.87
C PHE A 197 6.31 10.08 1.90
N THR A 198 6.07 11.11 1.10
CA THR A 198 4.78 11.80 1.04
C THR A 198 4.23 11.80 -0.38
N GLN A 199 3.01 11.29 -0.53
CA GLN A 199 2.26 11.30 -1.78
C GLN A 199 1.13 12.33 -1.67
N ASN A 200 1.11 13.29 -2.59
CA ASN A 200 0.06 14.31 -2.66
C ASN A 200 -0.89 13.97 -3.80
N VAL A 201 -2.10 13.52 -3.47
CA VAL A 201 -3.11 13.08 -4.45
C VAL A 201 -4.05 14.24 -4.77
N GLY A 202 -3.87 14.85 -5.94
CA GLY A 202 -4.71 15.98 -6.41
C GLY A 202 -4.28 17.36 -5.88
N TYR A 203 -3.22 17.39 -5.08
CA TYR A 203 -2.62 18.62 -4.53
C TYR A 203 -1.28 18.92 -5.19
N GLY A 204 -0.98 20.20 -5.35
CA GLY A 204 0.30 20.72 -5.82
C GLY A 204 1.32 20.76 -4.69
N SER A 205 2.56 21.07 -5.04
CA SER A 205 3.65 21.23 -4.07
C SER A 205 3.43 22.38 -3.08
N ASP A 206 2.54 23.33 -3.39
CA ASP A 206 2.13 24.41 -2.48
C ASP A 206 0.95 24.02 -1.57
N GLY A 207 0.55 22.74 -1.57
CA GLY A 207 -0.56 22.22 -0.76
C GLY A 207 -1.94 22.63 -1.26
N LYS A 208 -2.06 23.26 -2.44
CA LYS A 208 -3.35 23.62 -3.01
C LYS A 208 -3.87 22.55 -3.94
N LEU A 209 -5.19 22.41 -4.01
CA LEU A 209 -5.84 21.56 -4.99
C LEU A 209 -5.48 22.07 -6.40
N VAL A 210 -4.80 21.25 -7.20
CA VAL A 210 -4.40 21.64 -8.57
C VAL A 210 -5.52 21.39 -9.55
N ALA A 211 -6.22 20.26 -9.40
CA ALA A 211 -7.42 19.94 -10.14
C ALA A 211 -8.28 18.98 -9.29
N PRO A 212 -9.61 19.10 -9.30
CA PRO A 212 -10.48 18.08 -8.74
C PRO A 212 -10.18 16.74 -9.42
N ILE A 213 -9.78 15.74 -8.64
CA ILE A 213 -9.69 14.37 -9.15
C ILE A 213 -11.12 13.92 -9.39
N LYS A 214 -11.48 13.67 -10.66
CA LYS A 214 -12.75 13.05 -10.98
C LYS A 214 -12.79 11.69 -10.28
N TYR A 215 -13.77 11.48 -9.41
CA TYR A 215 -13.97 10.19 -8.77
C TYR A 215 -14.19 9.12 -9.85
N PRO A 216 -13.30 8.12 -9.96
CA PRO A 216 -13.41 7.08 -10.96
C PRO A 216 -14.46 6.05 -10.51
N SER A 217 -15.70 6.25 -10.97
CA SER A 217 -16.81 5.35 -10.68
C SER A 217 -16.45 3.90 -10.99
N LEU A 218 -16.78 3.03 -10.03
CA LEU A 218 -16.71 1.59 -10.18
C LEU A 218 -18.07 0.98 -10.56
N TYR A 219 -19.05 1.81 -10.90
CA TYR A 219 -20.35 1.39 -11.41
C TYR A 219 -20.46 1.63 -12.92
N ALA A 220 -21.33 0.85 -13.57
CA ALA A 220 -21.62 1.04 -14.97
C ALA A 220 -22.24 2.44 -15.18
N GLY A 221 -21.82 3.15 -16.23
CA GLY A 221 -22.43 4.43 -16.59
C GLY A 221 -22.11 5.62 -15.66
N ASP A 222 -21.11 5.49 -14.77
CA ASP A 222 -20.67 6.57 -13.88
C ASP A 222 -21.77 7.00 -12.88
N GLU A 223 -22.55 6.03 -12.39
CA GLU A 223 -23.74 6.25 -11.55
C GLU A 223 -23.44 6.97 -10.23
N ASP A 224 -22.32 6.64 -9.58
CA ASP A 224 -21.84 7.29 -8.35
C ASP A 224 -20.85 8.44 -8.59
N GLY A 225 -20.48 8.72 -9.86
CA GLY A 225 -19.60 9.84 -10.22
C GLY A 225 -20.32 11.18 -10.38
N LYS A 226 -21.65 11.20 -10.28
CA LYS A 226 -22.46 12.44 -10.39
C LYS A 226 -22.70 13.04 -9.01
N VAL A 227 -22.02 14.15 -8.73
CA VAL A 227 -22.33 14.98 -7.56
C VAL A 227 -23.56 15.83 -7.86
N THR A 228 -24.73 15.39 -7.41
CA THR A 228 -25.99 16.17 -7.56
C THR A 228 -26.28 17.06 -6.37
N ALA A 229 -25.54 16.91 -5.27
CA ALA A 229 -25.67 17.75 -4.09
C ALA A 229 -24.90 19.06 -4.30
N THR A 230 -25.60 20.19 -4.19
CA THR A 230 -24.94 21.50 -4.12
C THR A 230 -24.21 21.62 -2.79
N ALA A 231 -22.90 21.93 -2.80
CA ALA A 231 -22.21 22.36 -1.60
C ALA A 231 -22.88 23.65 -1.10
N ALA A 232 -23.50 23.58 0.07
CA ALA A 232 -24.13 24.72 0.75
C ALA A 232 -23.11 25.47 1.59
#